data_AF-A0A496PAI8-F1
#
_entry.id   AF-A0A496PAI8-F1
#
_cell.length_a   1.000
_cell.length_b   1.000
_cell.length_c   1.000
_cell.angle_alpha   90.00
_cell.angle_beta   90.00
_cell.angle_gamma   90.00
#
_symmetry.space_group_name_H-M   'P 1'
#
loop_
_entity.id
_entity.type
_entity.pdbx_description
1 polymer ?
#
loop_
_entity_poly.entity_id
_entity_poly.type
_entity_poly.pdbx_seq_one_letter_code
_entity_poly.pdbx_strand_id
1 'polypeptide(L)'
;LTRYLNSNSNYSIIFRDHNWKNIEGQDLDTDRTDYNTGHNIRETKAIIAAFARHKLTADFPANLDTLQLPLDYSYMGKREITIKNGVISNGKVDIPINEIRRVVCASNGTISKLLVYKEEKPSSFFKKIFDKCDMKITLNAITLPLLEAIVTRNTGHGIDFSRGNGFDQKDSNYIIIRYLDSGFFLEKDGTAITEWQKTAAETTAKFNYDVKTLLV
;
A
#
# COMPACT_ATOMS: atom_id res chain seq x y z
N LEU A 1 7.29 -8.62 5.52
CA LEU A 1 5.86 -9.02 5.55
C LEU A 1 5.37 -9.26 4.13
N THR A 2 5.49 -10.50 3.63
CA THR A 2 5.39 -10.78 2.18
C THR A 2 4.39 -11.89 1.82
N ARG A 3 3.46 -12.27 2.69
CA ARG A 3 2.35 -13.15 2.29
C ARG A 3 1.09 -12.35 1.99
N TYR A 4 0.43 -12.74 0.91
CA TYR A 4 -0.67 -12.04 0.28
C TYR A 4 -1.93 -12.13 1.12
N LEU A 5 -2.32 -11.01 1.70
CA LEU A 5 -3.53 -10.94 2.52
C LEU A 5 -4.75 -10.66 1.62
N ASN A 6 -5.22 -11.68 0.91
CA ASN A 6 -6.36 -11.61 -0.02
C ASN A 6 -7.64 -12.31 0.51
N SER A 7 -7.58 -12.91 1.71
CA SER A 7 -8.63 -13.76 2.30
C SER A 7 -8.70 -13.60 3.83
N ASN A 8 -9.86 -13.89 4.42
CA ASN A 8 -10.01 -13.91 5.88
C ASN A 8 -9.60 -15.29 6.42
N SER A 9 -8.30 -15.59 6.39
CA SER A 9 -7.74 -16.89 6.77
C SER A 9 -6.44 -16.74 7.55
N ASN A 10 -5.96 -17.80 8.22
CA ASN A 10 -4.65 -17.83 8.84
C ASN A 10 -3.56 -17.34 7.86
N TYR A 11 -2.70 -16.45 8.36
CA TYR A 11 -1.48 -16.04 7.67
C TYR A 11 -0.24 -16.30 8.49
N SER A 12 0.79 -16.81 7.82
CA SER A 12 2.16 -16.77 8.30
C SER A 12 2.85 -15.50 7.79
N ILE A 13 3.39 -14.71 8.73
CA ILE A 13 4.18 -13.52 8.48
C ILE A 13 5.64 -13.94 8.33
N ILE A 14 6.16 -13.78 7.12
CA ILE A 14 7.55 -14.08 6.79
C ILE A 14 8.41 -12.83 6.95
N PHE A 15 9.53 -12.99 7.66
CA PHE A 15 10.58 -11.99 7.79
C PHE A 15 11.69 -12.25 6.77
N ARG A 16 12.23 -11.17 6.19
CA ARG A 16 13.33 -11.24 5.24
C ARG A 16 14.49 -10.37 5.69
N ASP A 17 15.71 -10.83 5.40
CA ASP A 17 16.94 -10.07 5.64
C ASP A 17 17.12 -8.95 4.60
N HIS A 18 18.20 -8.18 4.74
CA HIS A 18 18.56 -7.12 3.80
C HIS A 18 18.90 -7.63 2.39
N ASN A 19 19.16 -8.93 2.23
CA ASN A 19 19.38 -9.58 0.94
C ASN A 19 18.09 -10.19 0.36
N TRP A 20 16.93 -9.88 0.96
CA TRP A 20 15.63 -10.40 0.57
C TRP A 20 15.49 -11.93 0.69
N LYS A 21 16.30 -12.58 1.54
CA LYS A 21 16.17 -13.99 1.91
C LYS A 21 15.27 -14.14 3.13
N ASN A 22 14.45 -15.18 3.16
CA ASN A 22 13.64 -15.49 4.34
C ASN A 22 14.56 -15.77 5.54
N ILE A 23 14.19 -15.26 6.71
CA ILE A 23 14.89 -15.57 7.96
C ILE A 23 14.23 -16.81 8.55
N GLU A 24 14.91 -17.95 8.48
CA GLU A 24 14.36 -19.23 8.92
C GLU A 24 14.00 -19.23 10.41
N GLY A 25 12.88 -19.85 10.76
CA GLY A 25 12.42 -20.01 12.15
C GLY A 25 11.88 -18.74 12.81
N GLN A 26 11.76 -17.63 12.07
CA GLN A 26 11.24 -16.35 12.58
C GLN A 26 9.81 -16.05 12.10
N ASP A 27 9.17 -16.98 11.40
CA ASP A 27 7.82 -16.77 10.89
C ASP A 27 6.81 -16.66 12.04
N LEU A 28 5.94 -15.63 11.99
CA LEU A 28 4.86 -15.46 12.95
C LEU A 28 3.55 -16.00 12.39
N ASP A 29 2.95 -16.98 13.07
CA ASP A 29 1.57 -17.38 12.82
C ASP A 29 0.63 -16.34 13.43
N THR A 30 -0.26 -15.79 12.61
CA THR A 30 -1.25 -14.77 13.01
C THR A 30 -2.51 -15.38 13.60
N ASP A 31 -2.64 -16.70 13.57
CA ASP A 31 -3.79 -17.42 14.13
C ASP A 31 -3.32 -18.60 14.98
N ARG A 32 -3.08 -18.34 16.28
CA ARG A 32 -2.63 -19.37 17.22
C ARG A 32 -3.76 -20.29 17.72
N THR A 33 -5.01 -19.96 17.44
CA THR A 33 -6.19 -20.69 17.88
C THR A 33 -7.22 -20.67 16.76
N ASP A 34 -7.34 -21.78 16.03
CA ASP A 34 -8.29 -21.97 14.92
C ASP A 34 -9.68 -21.42 15.28
N TYR A 35 -9.99 -20.23 14.81
CA TYR A 35 -11.31 -19.64 14.95
C TYR A 35 -12.06 -19.88 13.63
N ASN A 36 -12.83 -20.96 13.58
CA ASN A 36 -13.60 -21.42 12.40
C ASN A 36 -14.62 -20.41 11.85
N THR A 37 -14.79 -19.25 12.50
CA THR A 37 -15.62 -18.13 12.02
C THR A 37 -14.79 -16.94 11.49
N GLY A 38 -13.47 -17.10 11.40
CA GLY A 38 -12.57 -16.47 10.43
C GLY A 38 -12.52 -14.95 10.40
N HIS A 39 -11.73 -14.30 11.26
CA HIS A 39 -11.30 -12.90 11.08
C HIS A 39 -9.99 -12.59 11.83
N ASN A 40 -8.83 -13.04 11.33
CA ASN A 40 -7.50 -12.62 11.87
C ASN A 40 -7.09 -11.20 11.42
N ILE A 41 -8.04 -10.40 10.97
CA ILE A 41 -7.81 -9.06 10.44
C ILE A 41 -7.28 -8.13 11.54
N ARG A 42 -7.72 -8.32 12.78
CA ARG A 42 -7.28 -7.53 13.93
C ARG A 42 -5.77 -7.69 14.14
N GLU A 43 -5.29 -8.92 14.22
CA GLU A 43 -3.90 -9.29 14.45
C GLU A 43 -3.03 -8.88 13.25
N THR A 44 -3.45 -9.28 12.04
CA THR A 44 -2.69 -9.01 10.82
C THR A 44 -2.59 -7.51 10.55
N LYS A 45 -3.69 -6.75 10.65
CA LYS A 45 -3.68 -5.31 10.42
C LYS A 45 -2.84 -4.56 11.45
N ALA A 46 -2.93 -4.92 12.73
CA ALA A 46 -2.12 -4.29 13.76
C ALA A 46 -0.62 -4.46 13.47
N ILE A 47 -0.18 -5.65 13.05
CA ILE A 47 1.21 -5.93 12.70
C ILE A 47 1.64 -5.18 11.43
N ILE A 48 0.81 -5.19 10.38
CA ILE A 48 1.04 -4.42 9.14
C ILE A 48 1.21 -2.94 9.46
N ALA A 49 0.28 -2.38 10.22
CA ALA A 49 0.26 -0.95 10.53
C ALA A 49 1.46 -0.54 11.38
N ALA A 50 1.82 -1.35 12.39
CA ALA A 50 3.02 -1.11 13.19
C ALA A 50 4.30 -1.16 12.33
N PHE A 51 4.41 -2.15 11.45
CA PHE A 51 5.53 -2.28 10.52
C PHE A 51 5.61 -1.08 9.55
N ALA A 52 4.49 -0.69 8.97
CA ALA A 52 4.39 0.46 8.07
C ALA A 52 4.79 1.76 8.77
N ARG A 53 4.25 2.05 9.96
CA ARG A 53 4.62 3.23 10.77
C ARG A 53 6.11 3.27 11.08
N HIS A 54 6.70 2.13 11.46
CA HIS A 54 8.13 2.06 11.74
C HIS A 54 8.97 2.39 10.49
N LYS A 55 8.59 1.87 9.31
CA LYS A 55 9.35 2.08 8.07
C LYS A 55 9.12 3.44 7.44
N LEU A 56 7.89 3.96 7.49
CA LEU A 56 7.55 5.30 6.98
C LEU A 56 8.06 6.42 7.90
N THR A 57 8.56 6.07 9.10
CA THR A 57 9.07 6.99 10.13
C THR A 57 7.98 7.77 10.86
N ALA A 58 8.33 8.37 11.99
CA ALA A 58 7.41 9.14 12.82
C ALA A 58 7.00 10.48 12.19
N ASP A 59 7.69 10.93 11.14
CA ASP A 59 7.43 12.22 10.48
C ASP A 59 6.58 12.05 9.22
N PHE A 60 6.15 10.83 8.91
CA PHE A 60 5.16 10.59 7.86
C PHE A 60 3.78 11.11 8.30
N PRO A 61 3.04 11.81 7.42
CA PRO A 61 3.33 12.01 6.00
C PRO A 61 4.03 13.33 5.64
N ALA A 62 4.42 14.15 6.62
CA ALA A 62 5.05 15.45 6.37
C ALA A 62 6.39 15.34 5.62
N ASN A 63 7.09 14.21 5.74
CA ASN A 63 8.41 14.00 5.16
C ASN A 63 8.41 13.33 3.76
N LEU A 64 7.28 13.26 3.05
CA LEU A 64 7.17 12.59 1.74
C LEU A 64 8.29 12.97 0.74
N ASP A 65 8.65 14.24 0.65
CA ASP A 65 9.66 14.73 -0.31
C ASP A 65 11.11 14.47 0.13
N THR A 66 11.33 14.11 1.40
CA THR A 66 12.65 13.78 1.97
C THR A 66 12.79 12.31 2.34
N LEU A 67 11.71 11.53 2.23
CA LEU A 67 11.66 10.13 2.62
C LEU A 67 12.65 9.31 1.79
N GLN A 68 13.42 8.45 2.46
CA GLN A 68 14.39 7.57 1.82
C GLN A 68 14.31 6.16 2.40
N LEU A 69 13.86 5.21 1.60
CA LEU A 69 13.86 3.79 1.95
C LEU A 69 13.66 2.88 0.72
N PRO A 70 14.07 1.61 0.81
CA PRO A 70 13.62 0.59 -0.13
C PRO A 70 12.12 0.32 0.03
N LEU A 71 11.42 0.18 -1.09
CA LEU A 71 9.97 -0.03 -1.17
C LEU A 71 9.59 -1.46 -1.56
N ASP A 72 10.34 -2.05 -2.48
CA ASP A 72 10.07 -3.37 -3.05
C ASP A 72 11.33 -3.93 -3.71
N TYR A 73 11.36 -5.24 -3.97
CA TYR A 73 12.39 -5.88 -4.78
C TYR A 73 11.74 -6.72 -5.87
N SER A 74 11.97 -6.31 -7.12
CA SER A 74 11.55 -7.09 -8.27
C SER A 74 12.52 -8.26 -8.47
N TYR A 75 12.13 -9.45 -8.00
CA TYR A 75 12.90 -10.69 -8.23
C TYR A 75 13.13 -10.95 -9.73
N MET A 76 12.09 -10.79 -10.56
CA MET A 76 12.21 -10.97 -12.01
C MET A 76 13.08 -9.88 -12.66
N GLY A 77 13.01 -8.65 -12.16
CA GLY A 77 13.81 -7.54 -12.66
C GLY A 77 15.22 -7.46 -12.09
N LYS A 78 15.50 -8.23 -11.03
CA LYS A 78 16.67 -8.14 -10.14
C LYS A 78 16.98 -6.71 -9.71
N ARG A 79 15.95 -5.94 -9.37
CA ARG A 79 16.05 -4.50 -9.08
C ARG A 79 15.24 -4.14 -7.86
N GLU A 80 15.83 -3.30 -7.03
CA GLU A 80 15.16 -2.65 -5.92
C GLU A 80 14.35 -1.46 -6.42
N ILE A 81 13.13 -1.32 -5.91
CA ILE A 81 12.35 -0.10 -6.04
C ILE A 81 12.59 0.71 -4.78
N THR A 82 12.98 1.96 -4.93
CA THR A 82 13.31 2.86 -3.81
C THR A 82 12.54 4.16 -3.94
N ILE A 83 12.32 4.83 -2.80
CA ILE A 83 12.03 6.26 -2.77
C ILE A 83 13.26 6.98 -2.20
N LYS A 84 13.64 8.10 -2.83
CA LYS A 84 14.69 8.99 -2.34
C LYS A 84 14.43 10.41 -2.82
N ASN A 85 14.40 11.37 -1.89
CA ASN A 85 14.27 12.80 -2.19
C ASN A 85 13.12 13.11 -3.17
N GLY A 86 11.93 12.56 -2.90
CA GLY A 86 10.75 12.78 -3.72
C GLY A 86 10.79 12.10 -5.09
N VAL A 87 11.64 11.10 -5.30
CA VAL A 87 11.69 10.31 -6.55
C VAL A 87 11.54 8.84 -6.22
N ILE A 88 10.61 8.16 -6.91
CA ILE A 88 10.51 6.69 -6.92
C ILE A 88 11.28 6.16 -8.12
N SER A 89 12.24 5.26 -7.87
CA SER A 89 13.06 4.62 -8.90
C SER A 89 12.92 3.11 -8.86
N ASN A 90 12.88 2.47 -10.03
CA ASN A 90 13.06 1.01 -10.17
C ASN A 90 14.41 0.64 -10.85
N GLY A 91 15.36 1.58 -10.89
CA GLY A 91 16.65 1.45 -11.56
C GLY A 91 16.58 1.45 -13.09
N LYS A 92 15.44 1.86 -13.65
CA LYS A 92 15.16 1.87 -15.10
C LYS A 92 14.36 3.11 -15.48
N VAL A 93 13.37 3.42 -14.65
CA VAL A 93 12.50 4.57 -14.73
C VAL A 93 12.53 5.24 -13.36
N ASP A 94 12.67 6.57 -13.40
CA ASP A 94 12.56 7.45 -12.25
C ASP A 94 11.29 8.29 -12.42
N ILE A 95 10.47 8.36 -11.38
CA ILE A 95 9.24 9.13 -11.35
C ILE A 95 9.29 10.07 -10.14
N PRO A 96 9.41 11.40 -10.35
CA PRO A 96 9.17 12.38 -9.31
C PRO A 96 7.76 12.19 -8.73
N ILE A 97 7.64 12.14 -7.40
CA ILE A 97 6.36 11.83 -6.77
C ILE A 97 5.30 12.89 -7.07
N ASN A 98 5.70 14.14 -7.35
CA ASN A 98 4.81 15.22 -7.76
C ASN A 98 4.28 15.10 -9.21
N GLU A 99 4.82 14.19 -10.03
CA GLU A 99 4.32 13.87 -11.37
C GLU A 99 3.29 12.75 -11.35
N ILE A 100 3.11 12.04 -10.23
CA ILE A 100 2.12 10.97 -10.13
C ILE A 100 0.73 11.58 -10.15
N ARG A 101 -0.10 11.15 -11.10
CA ARG A 101 -1.46 11.67 -11.34
C ARG A 101 -2.55 10.62 -11.19
N ARG A 102 -2.19 9.34 -11.25
CA ARG A 102 -3.15 8.26 -11.02
C ARG A 102 -2.41 7.02 -10.57
N VAL A 103 -3.01 6.31 -9.61
CA VAL A 103 -2.53 5.00 -9.17
C VAL A 103 -3.72 4.07 -9.17
N VAL A 104 -3.59 2.90 -9.80
CA VAL A 104 -4.64 1.88 -9.86
C VAL A 104 -4.19 0.65 -9.11
N CYS A 105 -5.00 0.17 -8.18
CA CYS A 105 -4.81 -1.11 -7.55
C CYS A 105 -5.28 -2.22 -8.49
N ALA A 106 -4.37 -3.09 -8.93
CA ALA A 106 -4.67 -4.22 -9.80
C ALA A 106 -4.32 -5.53 -9.08
N SER A 107 -5.33 -6.33 -8.78
CA SER A 107 -5.18 -7.64 -8.15
C SER A 107 -5.46 -8.76 -9.15
N ASN A 108 -4.67 -9.82 -9.12
CA ASN A 108 -4.84 -11.00 -9.98
C ASN A 108 -4.86 -12.32 -9.18
N GLY A 109 -5.35 -12.25 -7.94
CA GLY A 109 -5.41 -13.39 -7.02
C GLY A 109 -4.10 -13.67 -6.28
N THR A 110 -2.95 -13.64 -6.95
CA THR A 110 -1.66 -14.01 -6.34
C THR A 110 -0.82 -12.81 -5.89
N ILE A 111 -0.66 -11.78 -6.72
CA ILE A 111 0.15 -10.59 -6.36
C ILE A 111 -0.57 -9.33 -6.81
N SER A 112 -1.08 -8.55 -5.85
CA SER A 112 -1.61 -7.22 -6.15
C SER A 112 -0.47 -6.25 -6.50
N LYS A 113 -0.70 -5.43 -7.52
CA LYS A 113 0.23 -4.42 -8.03
C LYS A 113 -0.43 -3.05 -7.98
N LEU A 114 0.38 -2.04 -7.73
CA LEU A 114 0.03 -0.63 -7.85
C LEU A 114 0.58 -0.15 -9.20
N LEU A 115 -0.34 0.19 -10.10
CA LEU A 115 -0.04 0.69 -11.44
C LEU A 115 0.03 2.22 -11.36
N VAL A 116 1.23 2.78 -11.52
CA VAL A 116 1.49 4.21 -11.37
C VAL A 116 1.48 4.88 -12.74
N TYR A 117 0.76 5.99 -12.84
CA TYR A 117 0.59 6.78 -14.06
C TYR A 117 0.91 8.26 -13.81
N LYS A 118 1.59 8.89 -14.77
CA LYS A 118 1.81 10.34 -14.80
C LYS A 118 0.68 11.11 -15.48
N GLU A 119 -0.25 10.41 -16.14
CA GLU A 119 -1.44 10.99 -16.77
C GLU A 119 -2.69 10.67 -15.93
N GLU A 120 -3.53 11.67 -15.67
CA GLU A 120 -4.79 11.51 -14.93
C GLU A 120 -5.76 10.56 -15.65
N LYS A 121 -5.87 10.70 -16.97
CA LYS A 121 -6.71 9.84 -17.82
C LYS A 121 -5.97 9.55 -19.13
N PRO A 122 -6.20 8.37 -19.74
CA PRO A 122 -5.62 8.08 -21.04
C PRO A 122 -6.15 9.08 -22.07
N SER A 123 -5.25 9.85 -22.68
CA SER A 123 -5.59 10.98 -23.56
C SER A 123 -6.16 10.59 -24.92
N SER A 124 -6.17 9.30 -25.27
CA SER A 124 -6.66 8.79 -26.55
C SER A 124 -7.37 7.44 -26.39
N PHE A 125 -8.30 7.13 -27.29
CA PHE A 125 -8.99 5.84 -27.37
C PHE A 125 -8.00 4.67 -27.50
N PHE A 126 -6.93 4.81 -28.29
CA PHE A 126 -5.87 3.81 -28.37
C PHE A 126 -5.12 3.64 -27.04
N LYS A 127 -4.84 4.74 -26.33
CA LYS A 127 -4.25 4.69 -24.98
C LYS A 127 -5.21 4.10 -23.95
N LYS A 128 -6.53 4.21 -24.12
CA LYS A 128 -7.51 3.51 -23.25
C LYS A 128 -7.45 1.99 -23.45
N ILE A 129 -7.24 1.52 -24.68
CA ILE A 129 -7.13 0.09 -25.01
C ILE A 129 -5.77 -0.48 -24.58
N PHE A 130 -4.70 0.34 -24.64
CA PHE A 130 -3.33 -0.04 -24.28
C PHE A 130 -2.79 0.81 -23.12
N ASP A 131 -3.59 1.01 -22.06
CA ASP A 131 -3.25 1.88 -20.92
C ASP A 131 -2.07 1.31 -20.11
N LYS A 132 -0.87 1.57 -20.60
CA LYS A 132 0.38 1.10 -20.03
C LYS A 132 0.82 2.08 -18.94
N CYS A 133 0.87 1.59 -17.71
CA CYS A 133 1.42 2.33 -16.58
C CYS A 133 2.90 2.66 -16.78
N ASP A 134 3.33 3.80 -16.23
CA ASP A 134 4.71 4.26 -16.22
C ASP A 134 5.59 3.38 -15.30
N MET A 135 5.02 2.93 -14.17
CA MET A 135 5.69 2.01 -13.25
C MET A 135 4.71 1.01 -12.62
N LYS A 136 5.18 -0.23 -12.41
CA LYS A 136 4.48 -1.26 -11.63
C LYS A 136 5.23 -1.47 -10.32
N ILE A 137 4.54 -1.31 -9.21
CA ILE A 137 5.10 -1.52 -7.86
C ILE A 137 4.30 -2.64 -7.19
N THR A 138 4.97 -3.53 -6.45
CA THR A 138 4.24 -4.54 -5.67
C THR A 138 3.48 -3.89 -4.53
N LEU A 139 2.23 -4.29 -4.34
CA LEU A 139 1.46 -3.87 -3.19
C LEU A 139 2.01 -4.56 -1.94
N ASN A 140 2.34 -3.75 -0.93
CA ASN A 140 2.76 -4.23 0.39
C ASN A 140 2.41 -3.18 1.47
N ALA A 141 2.80 -3.48 2.71
CA ALA A 141 2.55 -2.63 3.87
C ALA A 141 3.09 -1.19 3.77
N ILE A 142 4.13 -0.97 2.97
CA ILE A 142 4.78 0.33 2.81
C ILE A 142 4.24 1.04 1.57
N THR A 143 4.18 0.34 0.43
CA THR A 143 3.88 0.95 -0.87
C THR A 143 2.45 1.47 -0.96
N LEU A 144 1.50 0.81 -0.28
CA LEU A 144 0.10 1.23 -0.31
C LEU A 144 -0.13 2.58 0.40
N PRO A 145 0.15 2.73 1.70
CA PRO A 145 -0.03 4.03 2.38
C PRO A 145 0.83 5.14 1.77
N LEU A 146 2.04 4.82 1.28
CA LEU A 146 2.90 5.79 0.60
C LEU A 146 2.25 6.33 -0.68
N LEU A 147 1.80 5.45 -1.57
CA LEU A 147 1.20 5.87 -2.85
C LEU A 147 -0.18 6.50 -2.65
N GLU A 148 -0.95 6.08 -1.65
CA GLU A 148 -2.21 6.72 -1.26
C GLU A 148 -1.96 8.17 -0.85
N ALA A 149 -0.96 8.42 0.01
CA ALA A 149 -0.60 9.77 0.41
C ALA A 149 -0.14 10.62 -0.78
N ILE A 150 0.74 10.07 -1.64
CA ILE A 150 1.27 10.79 -2.81
C ILE A 150 0.16 11.17 -3.79
N VAL A 151 -0.68 10.21 -4.21
CA VAL A 151 -1.70 10.47 -5.24
C VAL A 151 -2.80 11.37 -4.70
N THR A 152 -3.21 11.19 -3.44
CA THR A 152 -4.18 12.08 -2.79
C THR A 152 -3.64 13.49 -2.66
N ARG A 153 -2.37 13.63 -2.25
CA ARG A 153 -1.69 14.94 -2.19
C ARG A 153 -1.69 15.66 -3.53
N ASN A 154 -1.42 14.92 -4.61
CA ASN A 154 -1.27 15.54 -5.93
C ASN A 154 -2.58 15.83 -6.63
N THR A 155 -3.65 15.10 -6.31
CA THR A 155 -4.88 15.11 -7.12
C THR A 155 -6.16 15.32 -6.34
N GLY A 156 -6.11 15.28 -5.00
CA GLY A 156 -7.29 15.23 -4.15
C GLY A 156 -8.04 13.89 -4.22
N HIS A 157 -7.53 12.91 -4.97
CA HIS A 157 -8.12 11.59 -5.13
C HIS A 157 -7.11 10.50 -4.77
N GLY A 158 -7.56 9.50 -4.02
CA GLY A 158 -6.77 8.35 -3.62
C GLY A 158 -6.52 7.35 -4.76
N ILE A 159 -5.95 6.21 -4.40
CA ILE A 159 -5.77 5.08 -5.31
C ILE A 159 -7.13 4.62 -5.84
N ASP A 160 -7.18 4.27 -7.12
CA ASP A 160 -8.33 3.64 -7.74
C ASP A 160 -8.39 2.15 -7.36
N PHE A 161 -9.33 1.80 -6.48
CA PHE A 161 -9.62 0.43 -6.06
C PHE A 161 -10.76 -0.23 -6.83
N SER A 162 -11.28 0.39 -7.91
CA SER A 162 -12.44 -0.12 -8.66
C SER A 162 -12.21 -1.46 -9.36
N ARG A 163 -10.95 -1.91 -9.50
CA ARG A 163 -10.64 -3.20 -10.12
C ARG A 163 -10.72 -4.33 -9.12
N GLY A 164 -11.55 -5.30 -9.44
CA GLY A 164 -11.64 -6.59 -8.76
C GLY A 164 -10.41 -7.48 -8.94
N ASN A 165 -10.45 -8.68 -8.34
CA ASN A 165 -9.36 -9.65 -8.42
C ASN A 165 -9.43 -10.57 -9.65
N GLY A 166 -10.44 -10.39 -10.51
CA GLY A 166 -10.69 -11.22 -11.70
C GLY A 166 -11.38 -12.56 -11.41
N PHE A 167 -11.77 -12.81 -10.17
CA PHE A 167 -12.47 -14.02 -9.73
C PHE A 167 -13.79 -13.64 -9.06
N ASP A 168 -13.80 -13.47 -7.74
CA ASP A 168 -14.98 -13.31 -6.89
C ASP A 168 -15.15 -11.89 -6.33
N GLN A 169 -14.07 -11.10 -6.26
CA GLN A 169 -14.11 -9.73 -5.73
C GLN A 169 -14.33 -8.75 -6.88
N LYS A 170 -15.39 -7.94 -6.78
CA LYS A 170 -15.74 -6.92 -7.78
C LYS A 170 -14.79 -5.72 -7.76
N ASP A 171 -14.24 -5.41 -6.59
CA ASP A 171 -13.32 -4.30 -6.35
C ASP A 171 -12.19 -4.76 -5.41
N SER A 172 -11.24 -3.86 -5.19
CA SER A 172 -10.09 -4.07 -4.30
C SER A 172 -10.30 -3.46 -2.90
N ASN A 173 -11.53 -3.19 -2.45
CA ASN A 173 -11.77 -2.54 -1.15
C ASN A 173 -11.25 -3.36 0.04
N TYR A 174 -11.19 -4.69 -0.10
CA TYR A 174 -10.59 -5.58 0.89
C TYR A 174 -9.11 -5.25 1.18
N ILE A 175 -8.42 -4.57 0.26
CA ILE A 175 -7.04 -4.13 0.42
C ILE A 175 -6.96 -2.90 1.34
N ILE A 176 -7.88 -1.95 1.19
CA ILE A 176 -7.98 -0.77 2.07
C ILE A 176 -8.17 -1.25 3.51
N ILE A 177 -9.14 -2.14 3.69
CA ILE A 177 -9.49 -2.75 4.97
C ILE A 177 -8.26 -3.37 5.66
N ARG A 178 -7.33 -3.98 4.93
CA ARG A 178 -6.17 -4.66 5.51
C ARG A 178 -4.93 -3.80 5.69
N TYR A 179 -4.65 -2.91 4.74
CA TYR A 179 -3.35 -2.27 4.63
C TYR A 179 -3.37 -0.78 4.95
N LEU A 180 -4.53 -0.11 4.91
CA LEU A 180 -4.64 1.31 5.23
C LEU A 180 -5.23 1.52 6.62
N ASP A 181 -4.65 2.46 7.36
CA ASP A 181 -5.12 2.97 8.64
C ASP A 181 -5.20 4.49 8.52
N SER A 182 -6.31 5.11 8.92
CA SER A 182 -6.51 6.55 8.74
C SER A 182 -5.42 7.38 9.43
N GLY A 183 -4.88 6.87 10.54
CA GLY A 183 -3.79 7.49 11.29
C GLY A 183 -2.44 7.49 10.58
N PHE A 184 -2.31 6.95 9.37
CA PHE A 184 -1.13 7.19 8.52
C PHE A 184 -1.11 8.60 7.95
N PHE A 185 -2.28 9.21 7.77
CA PHE A 185 -2.42 10.49 7.08
C PHE A 185 -2.60 11.67 8.03
N LEU A 186 -2.51 11.42 9.33
CA LEU A 186 -2.68 12.40 10.40
C LEU A 186 -1.33 12.71 11.04
N GLU A 187 -1.22 13.90 11.61
CA GLU A 187 -0.11 14.29 12.48
C GLU A 187 -0.15 13.49 13.81
N LYS A 188 0.92 13.58 14.60
CA LYS A 188 1.04 12.84 15.88
C LYS A 188 -0.07 13.15 16.88
N ASP A 189 -0.63 14.36 16.84
CA ASP A 189 -1.75 14.79 17.67
C ASP A 189 -3.12 14.36 17.11
N GLY A 190 -3.14 13.67 15.98
CA GLY A 190 -4.35 13.20 15.30
C GLY A 190 -4.99 14.24 14.37
N THR A 191 -4.35 15.39 14.14
CA THR A 191 -4.88 16.42 13.25
C THR A 191 -4.51 16.19 11.78
N ALA A 192 -5.30 16.73 10.86
CA ALA A 192 -4.98 16.83 9.45
C ALA A 192 -4.78 18.32 9.11
N ILE A 193 -3.55 18.72 8.79
CA ILE A 193 -3.21 20.13 8.53
C ILE A 193 -3.49 20.58 7.09
N THR A 194 -3.69 19.62 6.17
CA THR A 194 -3.99 19.87 4.76
C THR A 194 -5.27 19.16 4.31
N GLU A 195 -5.93 19.68 3.28
CA GLU A 195 -7.14 19.07 2.72
C GLU A 195 -6.91 17.66 2.18
N TRP A 196 -5.74 17.39 1.62
CA TRP A 196 -5.45 16.06 1.09
C TRP A 196 -5.27 15.03 2.23
N GLN A 197 -4.66 15.41 3.35
CA GLN A 197 -4.54 14.55 4.54
C GLN A 197 -5.92 14.18 5.07
N LYS A 198 -6.79 15.19 5.20
CA LYS A 198 -8.19 15.01 5.60
C LYS A 198 -8.90 14.04 4.66
N THR A 199 -8.76 14.26 3.35
CA THR A 199 -9.37 13.41 2.32
C THR A 199 -8.90 11.95 2.42
N ALA A 200 -7.59 11.71 2.56
CA ALA A 200 -7.03 10.37 2.68
C ALA A 200 -7.48 9.67 3.98
N ALA A 201 -7.43 10.40 5.11
CA ALA A 201 -7.85 9.90 6.41
C ALA A 201 -9.35 9.54 6.42
N GLU A 202 -10.22 10.44 5.95
CA GLU A 202 -11.67 10.21 5.90
C GLU A 202 -12.04 9.08 4.93
N THR A 203 -11.39 9.01 3.76
CA THR A 203 -11.63 7.93 2.78
C THR A 203 -11.28 6.57 3.36
N THR A 204 -10.17 6.48 4.10
CA THR A 204 -9.77 5.26 4.79
C THR A 204 -10.70 4.92 5.96
N ALA A 205 -11.05 5.92 6.78
CA ALA A 205 -11.88 5.73 7.98
C ALA A 205 -13.32 5.26 7.65
N LYS A 206 -13.85 5.58 6.46
CA LYS A 206 -15.18 5.12 5.98
C LYS A 206 -15.34 3.60 5.99
N PHE A 207 -14.24 2.85 5.90
CA PHE A 207 -14.30 1.40 5.97
C PHE A 207 -14.50 0.86 7.38
N ASN A 208 -14.29 1.68 8.42
CA ASN A 208 -14.45 1.31 9.83
C ASN A 208 -13.54 0.14 10.29
N TYR A 209 -12.31 0.09 9.76
CA TYR A 209 -11.31 -0.94 10.09
C TYR A 209 -10.01 -0.35 10.66
N ASP A 210 -9.99 0.91 11.10
CA ASP A 210 -8.78 1.45 11.75
C ASP A 210 -8.37 0.59 12.95
N VAL A 211 -7.07 0.43 13.17
CA VAL A 211 -6.53 -0.42 14.25
C VAL A 211 -7.11 0.01 15.60
N LYS A 212 -7.26 1.31 15.85
CA LYS A 212 -7.88 1.84 17.08
C LYS A 212 -9.31 1.34 17.29
N THR A 213 -10.06 1.08 16.21
CA THR A 213 -11.43 0.58 16.26
C THR A 213 -11.47 -0.93 16.46
N LEU A 214 -10.47 -1.66 15.95
CA LEU A 214 -10.38 -3.12 16.06
C LEU A 214 -9.86 -3.61 17.42
N LEU A 215 -9.20 -2.74 18.18
CA LEU A 215 -8.57 -3.09 19.46
C LEU A 215 -9.42 -2.76 20.70
N VAL A 216 -10.63 -2.24 20.51
CA VAL A 216 -11.60 -1.96 21.59
C VAL A 216 -12.23 -3.25 22.10
#